data_AF-G5QQC3-F1
#
_entry.id   AF-G5QQC3-F1
#
_cell.length_a   1.000
_cell.length_b   1.000
_cell.length_c   1.000
_cell.angle_alpha   90.00
_cell.angle_beta   90.00
_cell.angle_gamma   90.00
#
_symmetry.space_group_name_H-M   'P 1'
#
loop_
_entity.id
_entity.type
_entity.pdbx_description
1 polymer ?
#
loop_
_entity_poly.entity_id
_entity_poly.type
_entity_poly.pdbx_seq_one_letter_code
_entity_poly.pdbx_strand_id
1 'polypeptide(L)'
;MTNPTLAPQSDEYQQIHDGIIRLVDTARTETVRSINAIMTATYWEIGRRIVEFEQGGEARAAYGTQLIERLSVDLSQRYKRGFSTRNLWQIRTFYLC
;
A
#
# COMPACT_ATOMS: atom_id res chain seq x y z
N MET A 1 10.57 21.85 -57.93
CA MET A 1 9.42 22.12 -57.04
C MET A 1 9.63 21.30 -55.77
N THR A 2 10.30 21.88 -54.78
CA THR A 2 10.60 21.24 -53.49
C THR A 2 9.42 21.46 -52.55
N ASN A 3 8.75 20.38 -52.17
CA ASN A 3 7.68 20.39 -51.18
C ASN A 3 8.31 20.66 -49.80
N PRO A 4 7.97 21.73 -49.08
CA PRO A 4 8.45 21.88 -47.72
C PRO A 4 7.68 20.88 -46.85
N THR A 5 8.36 19.81 -46.45
CA THR A 5 7.91 18.95 -45.35
C THR A 5 7.80 19.83 -44.11
N LEU A 6 6.58 20.30 -43.83
CA LEU A 6 6.26 21.03 -42.62
C LEU A 6 6.49 20.07 -41.44
N ALA A 7 7.54 20.33 -40.67
CA ALA A 7 7.64 19.77 -39.32
C ALA A 7 6.33 20.10 -38.58
N PRO A 8 5.75 19.17 -37.81
CA PRO A 8 4.57 19.47 -37.01
C PRO A 8 4.86 20.75 -36.22
N GLN A 9 3.95 21.72 -36.29
CA GLN A 9 4.09 23.00 -35.59
C GLN A 9 4.40 22.68 -34.13
N SER A 10 5.47 23.26 -33.57
CA SER A 10 5.98 22.97 -32.23
C SER A 10 4.90 22.92 -31.15
N ASP A 11 3.84 23.71 -31.33
CA ASP A 11 2.71 23.84 -30.41
C ASP A 11 1.80 22.60 -30.41
N GLU A 12 1.60 21.93 -31.54
CA GLU A 12 0.78 20.70 -31.62
C GLU A 12 1.50 19.53 -30.93
N TYR A 13 2.81 19.40 -31.17
CA TYR A 13 3.63 18.42 -30.48
C TYR A 13 3.67 18.67 -28.97
N GLN A 14 3.86 19.93 -28.55
CA GLN A 14 3.88 20.29 -27.13
C GLN A 14 2.54 19.97 -26.45
N GLN A 15 1.42 20.22 -27.12
CA GLN A 15 0.09 19.88 -26.60
C GLN A 15 -0.09 18.38 -26.36
N ILE A 16 0.32 17.54 -27.33
CA ILE A 16 0.26 16.08 -27.20
C ILE A 16 1.21 15.60 -26.10
N HIS A 17 2.44 16.13 -26.08
CA HIS A 17 3.46 15.84 -25.06
C HIS A 17 2.93 16.11 -23.64
N ASP A 18 2.40 17.31 -23.41
CA ASP A 18 1.87 17.70 -22.09
C ASP A 18 0.60 16.93 -21.73
N GLY A 19 -0.21 16.57 -22.73
CA GLY A 19 -1.36 15.69 -22.57
C GLY A 19 -0.95 14.30 -22.06
N ILE A 20 0.10 13.71 -22.64
CA ILE A 20 0.62 12.41 -22.22
C ILE A 20 1.20 12.48 -20.80
N ILE A 21 1.96 13.53 -20.48
CA ILE A 21 2.50 13.72 -19.12
C ILE A 21 1.35 13.77 -18.10
N ARG A 22 0.35 14.63 -18.32
CA ARG A 22 -0.80 14.74 -17.42
C ARG A 22 -1.55 13.42 -17.25
N LEU A 23 -1.72 12.66 -18.34
CA LEU A 23 -2.36 11.35 -18.30
C LEU A 23 -1.60 10.38 -17.40
N VAL A 24 -0.27 10.31 -17.58
CA VAL A 24 0.61 9.42 -16.80
C VAL A 24 0.65 9.84 -15.32
N ASP A 25 0.73 11.13 -15.03
CA ASP A 25 0.77 11.65 -13.66
C ASP A 25 -0.54 11.44 -12.92
N THR A 26 -1.66 11.59 -13.61
CA THR A 26 -2.99 11.27 -13.08
C THR A 26 -3.08 9.79 -12.75
N ALA A 27 -2.68 8.92 -13.70
CA ALA A 27 -2.70 7.47 -13.49
C ALA A 27 -1.84 7.04 -12.28
N ARG A 28 -0.64 7.61 -12.11
CA ARG A 28 0.21 7.33 -10.94
C ARG A 28 -0.45 7.77 -9.65
N THR A 29 -1.00 8.99 -9.63
CA THR A 29 -1.63 9.55 -8.43
C THR A 29 -2.82 8.71 -7.98
N GLU A 30 -3.70 8.36 -8.92
CA GLU A 30 -4.86 7.51 -8.62
C GLU A 30 -4.46 6.09 -8.20
N THR A 31 -3.42 5.53 -8.82
CA THR A 31 -2.88 4.22 -8.43
C THR A 31 -2.37 4.25 -6.98
N VAL A 32 -1.56 5.25 -6.61
CA VAL A 32 -1.03 5.38 -5.25
C VAL A 32 -2.17 5.56 -4.24
N ARG A 33 -3.18 6.40 -4.55
CA ARG A 33 -4.36 6.61 -3.70
C ARG A 33 -5.12 5.30 -3.47
N SER A 34 -5.41 4.56 -4.55
CA SER A 34 -6.11 3.28 -4.47
C SER A 34 -5.33 2.25 -3.66
N ILE A 35 -4.02 2.14 -3.88
CA ILE A 35 -3.17 1.23 -3.11
C ILE A 35 -3.19 1.61 -1.63
N ASN A 36 -3.03 2.89 -1.30
CA ASN A 36 -3.05 3.33 0.09
C ASN A 36 -4.37 3.02 0.78
N ALA A 37 -5.51 3.25 0.12
CA ALA A 37 -6.83 2.93 0.67
C ALA A 37 -6.97 1.42 0.97
N ILE A 38 -6.59 0.57 0.01
CA ILE A 38 -6.65 -0.89 0.15
C ILE A 38 -5.70 -1.37 1.26
N MET A 39 -4.48 -0.84 1.32
CA MET A 39 -3.49 -1.23 2.31
C MET A 39 -3.92 -0.80 3.73
N THR A 40 -4.46 0.40 3.90
CA THR A 40 -5.00 0.86 5.18
C THR A 40 -6.13 -0.06 5.68
N ALA A 41 -7.09 -0.40 4.81
CA ALA A 41 -8.16 -1.33 5.16
C ALA A 41 -7.62 -2.73 5.50
N THR A 42 -6.63 -3.21 4.73
CA THR A 42 -5.99 -4.51 4.96
C THR A 42 -5.29 -4.55 6.32
N TYR A 43 -4.54 -3.50 6.68
CA TYR A 43 -3.88 -3.43 7.98
C TYR A 43 -4.87 -3.35 9.13
N TRP A 44 -5.94 -2.57 9.01
CA TRP A 44 -7.01 -2.55 10.02
C TRP A 44 -7.60 -3.94 10.26
N GLU A 45 -7.91 -4.66 9.18
CA GLU A 45 -8.50 -6.00 9.22
C GLU A 45 -7.53 -7.06 9.81
N ILE A 46 -6.22 -6.90 9.60
CA ILE A 46 -5.21 -7.73 10.27
C ILE A 46 -5.23 -7.44 11.78
N GLY A 47 -5.29 -6.17 12.17
CA GLY A 47 -5.40 -5.77 13.58
C GLY A 47 -6.61 -6.38 14.27
N ARG A 48 -7.78 -6.34 13.61
CA ARG A 48 -9.02 -6.97 14.08
C ARG A 48 -8.82 -8.46 14.37
N ARG A 49 -8.26 -9.21 13.41
CA ARG A 49 -8.02 -10.65 13.55
C ARG A 49 -7.06 -10.99 14.70
N ILE A 50 -6.01 -10.18 14.90
CA ILE A 50 -5.09 -10.36 16.02
C ILE A 50 -5.85 -10.18 17.36
N VAL A 51 -6.62 -9.10 17.48
CA VAL A 51 -7.35 -8.81 18.72
C VAL A 51 -8.46 -9.83 19.01
N GLU A 52 -9.24 -10.22 18.02
CA GLU A 52 -10.28 -11.25 18.19
C GLU A 52 -9.69 -12.59 18.61
N PHE A 53 -8.56 -12.97 18.02
CA PHE A 53 -7.85 -14.19 18.41
C PHE A 53 -7.34 -14.13 19.85
N GLU A 54 -6.80 -12.99 20.28
CA GLU A 54 -6.36 -12.77 21.67
C GLU A 54 -7.53 -12.79 22.67
N GLN A 55 -8.70 -12.27 22.30
CA GLN A 55 -9.89 -12.24 23.15
C GLN A 55 -10.61 -13.61 23.24
N GLY A 56 -10.52 -14.43 22.19
CA GLY A 56 -11.09 -15.77 22.14
C GLY A 56 -10.24 -16.87 22.79
N GLY A 57 -8.97 -16.59 23.09
CA GLY A 57 -8.12 -17.42 23.96
C GLY A 57 -8.09 -16.86 25.38
N GLU A 58 -7.79 -17.67 26.40
CA GLU A 58 -7.64 -17.14 27.78
C GLU A 58 -6.66 -15.95 27.77
N ALA A 59 -7.18 -14.75 28.02
CA ALA A 59 -6.46 -13.49 27.98
C ALA A 59 -5.22 -13.54 28.88
N ARG A 60 -4.06 -13.87 28.29
CA ARG A 60 -2.75 -13.73 28.93
C ARG A 60 -1.90 -12.86 28.02
N ALA A 61 -1.33 -11.78 28.57
CA ALA A 61 -0.38 -10.93 27.87
C ALA A 61 0.77 -11.75 27.23
N ALA A 62 1.17 -12.86 27.84
CA ALA A 62 2.16 -13.79 27.31
C ALA A 62 1.73 -14.46 25.98
N TYR A 63 0.42 -14.74 25.80
CA TYR A 63 -0.11 -15.37 24.60
C TYR A 63 -0.12 -14.41 23.40
N GLY A 64 -0.52 -13.16 23.61
CA GLY A 64 -0.48 -12.11 22.58
C GLY A 64 0.94 -11.82 22.09
N THR A 65 1.92 -11.79 23.01
CA THR A 65 3.33 -11.65 22.64
C THR A 65 3.82 -12.80 21.77
N GLN A 66 3.53 -14.06 22.14
CA GLN A 66 3.92 -15.22 21.34
C GLN A 66 3.25 -15.25 19.96
N LEU A 67 1.99 -14.83 19.87
CA LEU A 67 1.27 -14.73 18.60
C LEU A 67 1.95 -13.74 17.65
N ILE A 68 2.25 -12.54 18.12
CA ILE A 68 2.86 -11.49 17.29
C ILE A 68 4.28 -11.89 16.85
N GLU A 69 5.06 -12.52 17.72
CA GLU A 69 6.38 -13.03 17.35
C GLU A 69 6.29 -14.08 16.24
N ARG A 70 5.38 -15.04 16.36
CA ARG A 70 5.17 -16.08 15.34
C ARG A 70 4.69 -15.48 14.03
N LEU A 71 3.70 -14.58 14.07
CA LEU A 71 3.21 -13.88 12.88
C LEU A 71 4.32 -13.06 12.22
N SER A 72 5.20 -12.43 13.00
CA SER A 72 6.33 -11.68 12.44
C SER A 72 7.25 -12.58 11.63
N VAL A 73 7.57 -13.78 12.14
CA VAL A 73 8.42 -14.74 11.44
C VAL A 73 7.73 -15.23 10.17
N ASP A 74 6.51 -15.76 10.29
CA ASP A 74 5.79 -16.38 9.18
C ASP A 74 5.50 -15.39 8.04
N LEU A 75 5.01 -14.19 8.40
CA LEU A 75 4.66 -13.16 7.42
C LEU A 75 5.90 -12.49 6.82
N SER A 76 6.99 -12.31 7.59
CA SER A 76 8.23 -11.79 7.03
C SER A 76 8.90 -12.82 6.12
N GLN A 77 8.79 -14.11 6.39
CA GLN A 77 9.29 -15.15 5.47
C GLN A 77 8.52 -15.13 4.13
N ARG A 78 7.20 -14.95 4.18
CA ARG A 78 6.35 -14.95 2.99
C ARG A 78 6.41 -13.64 2.19
N TYR A 79 6.32 -12.50 2.87
CA TYR A 79 6.14 -11.18 2.26
C TYR A 79 7.36 -10.26 2.37
N LYS A 80 8.40 -10.67 3.11
CA LYS A 80 9.68 -9.96 3.31
C LYS A 80 9.57 -8.68 4.14
N ARG A 81 8.84 -7.67 3.65
CA ARG A 81 8.77 -6.34 4.26
C ARG A 81 7.38 -6.03 4.79
N GLY A 82 7.32 -5.19 5.82
CA GLY A 82 6.07 -4.67 6.39
C GLY A 82 5.50 -5.44 7.58
N PHE A 83 6.06 -6.60 7.93
CA PHE A 83 5.53 -7.50 8.97
C PHE A 83 6.53 -7.80 10.09
N SER A 84 7.32 -6.80 10.51
CA SER A 84 8.12 -6.93 11.73
C SER A 84 7.23 -6.98 12.96
N THR A 85 7.72 -7.55 14.07
CA THR A 85 7.06 -7.54 15.39
C THR A 85 6.53 -6.15 15.75
N ARG A 86 7.33 -5.11 15.54
CA ARG A 86 6.94 -3.71 15.80
C ARG A 86 5.75 -3.27 14.94
N ASN A 87 5.77 -3.58 13.64
CA ASN A 87 4.66 -3.23 12.75
C ASN A 87 3.39 -3.97 13.13
N LEU A 88 3.48 -5.25 13.51
CA LEU A 88 2.32 -6.04 13.93
C LEU A 88 1.70 -5.50 15.22
N TRP A 89 2.51 -5.05 16.19
CA TRP A 89 2.00 -4.33 17.36
C TRP A 89 1.29 -3.03 16.99
N GLN A 90 1.85 -2.26 16.04
CA GLN A 90 1.19 -1.03 15.55
C GLN A 90 -0.13 -1.33 14.84
N ILE A 91 -0.17 -2.38 14.01
CA ILE A 91 -1.36 -2.85 13.32
C ILE A 91 -2.44 -3.29 14.32
N ARG A 92 -2.05 -4.02 15.37
CA ARG A 92 -2.95 -4.41 16.47
C ARG A 92 -3.52 -3.17 17.16
N THR A 93 -2.67 -2.22 17.54
CA THR A 93 -3.12 -0.98 18.20
C THR A 93 -4.01 -0.15 17.29
N PHE A 94 -3.75 -0.11 15.98
CA PHE A 94 -4.56 0.63 15.02
C PHE A 94 -6.03 0.18 14.99
N TYR A 95 -6.32 -1.10 15.25
CA TYR A 95 -7.69 -1.59 15.40
C TYR A 95 -8.34 -1.18 16.74
N LEU A 96 -7.55 -1.00 17.80
CA LEU A 96 -8.03 -0.66 19.15
C LEU A 96 -8.19 0.85 19.40
N CYS A 97 -7.75 1.69 18.47
CA CYS A 97 -7.85 3.14 18.54
C CYS A 97 -9.27 3.65 18.28
#